data_AF-A0A8T4WC93-F1
#
_entry.id   AF-A0A8T4WC93-F1
#
_cell.length_a   1.000
_cell.length_b   1.000
_cell.length_c   1.000
_cell.angle_alpha   90.00
_cell.angle_beta   90.00
_cell.angle_gamma   90.00
#
_symmetry.space_group_name_H-M   'P 1'
#
loop_
_entity.id
_entity.type
_entity.pdbx_description
1 polymer ?
#
loop_
_entity_poly.entity_id
_entity_poly.type
_entity_poly.pdbx_seq_one_letter_code
_entity_poly.pdbx_strand_id
1 'polypeptide(L)'
;EEMKKMILPKKEGEKRDFDWAVGRNAFLITMVYTPIIIALVFTPLMFFEIIPSSWFAVIIINSILPITSTNMFLVPYGLNRKGTALSVTWTTVVSIPLVLVLIPVLSTVF
;
A
#
# COMPACT_ATOMS: atom_id res chain seq x y z
N GLU A 1 15.13 7.71 12.75
CA GLU A 1 14.10 7.68 13.82
C GLU A 1 12.67 7.61 13.28
N GLU A 2 12.36 8.27 12.16
CA GLU A 2 11.01 8.30 11.56
C GLU A 2 10.43 6.93 11.20
N MET A 3 11.27 6.02 10.68
CA MET A 3 10.87 4.67 10.27
C MET A 3 10.37 3.81 11.46
N LYS A 4 10.99 3.95 12.63
CA LYS A 4 10.55 3.27 13.86
C LYS A 4 9.18 3.76 14.32
N LYS A 5 8.84 5.02 14.04
CA LYS A 5 7.54 5.62 14.39
C LYS A 5 6.38 5.13 13.51
N MET A 6 6.67 4.52 12.35
CA MET A 6 5.64 3.93 11.46
C MET A 6 5.17 2.55 11.92
N ILE A 7 6.08 1.76 12.49
CA ILE A 7 5.81 0.36 12.85
C ILE A 7 5.36 0.24 14.31
N LEU A 8 5.89 1.06 15.22
CA LEU A 8 5.62 0.92 16.65
C LEU A 8 4.25 1.47 17.11
N PRO A 9 3.55 0.76 18.00
CA PRO A 9 2.37 1.28 18.68
C PRO A 9 2.72 2.49 19.57
N LYS A 10 1.75 3.38 19.74
CA LYS A 10 1.88 4.68 20.41
C LYS A 10 2.35 4.49 21.87
N LYS A 11 3.37 5.22 22.30
CA LYS A 11 3.62 5.45 23.74
C LYS A 11 2.59 6.47 24.24
N GLU A 12 1.90 6.16 25.34
CA GLU A 12 1.00 7.09 26.02
C GLU A 12 1.70 8.44 26.27
N GLY A 13 1.07 9.53 25.84
CA GLY A 13 1.56 10.91 26.05
C GLY A 13 2.14 11.64 24.83
N GLU A 14 2.45 10.97 23.71
CA GLU A 14 3.03 11.65 22.53
C GLU A 14 1.94 12.30 21.64
N LYS A 15 1.95 13.64 21.52
CA LYS A 15 1.15 14.38 20.53
C LYS A 15 1.75 14.12 19.14
N ARG A 16 1.23 13.12 18.43
CA ARG A 16 1.54 12.94 17.00
C ARG A 16 0.83 14.04 16.22
N ASP A 17 1.58 14.77 15.40
CA ASP A 17 0.99 15.69 14.42
C ASP A 17 -0.06 14.94 13.60
N PHE A 18 -1.24 15.55 13.44
CA PHE A 18 -2.38 14.99 12.71
C PHE A 18 -1.95 14.45 11.32
N ASP A 19 -1.01 15.15 10.70
CA ASP A 19 -0.41 14.83 9.40
C ASP A 19 0.31 13.48 9.37
N TRP A 20 0.97 13.11 10.48
CA TRP A 20 1.70 11.85 10.61
C TRP A 20 0.74 10.66 10.78
N ALA A 21 -0.35 10.85 11.53
CA ALA A 21 -1.36 9.80 11.68
C ALA A 21 -2.05 9.50 10.34
N VAL A 22 -2.35 10.54 9.56
CA VAL A 22 -2.93 10.41 8.22
C VAL A 22 -1.96 9.68 7.28
N GLY A 23 -0.68 10.10 7.24
CA GLY A 23 0.32 9.47 6.39
C GLY A 23 0.58 8.00 6.73
N ARG A 24 0.64 7.65 8.01
CA ARG A 24 0.78 6.27 8.47
C ARG A 24 -0.42 5.40 8.10
N ASN A 25 -1.63 5.92 8.29
CA ASN A 25 -2.84 5.16 7.98
C ASN A 25 -2.97 4.93 6.48
N ALA A 26 -2.70 5.94 5.65
CA ALA A 26 -2.69 5.80 4.20
C ALA A 26 -1.63 4.78 3.73
N PHE A 27 -0.43 4.82 4.31
CA PHE A 27 0.61 3.83 4.05
C PHE A 27 0.17 2.41 4.41
N LEU A 28 -0.38 2.18 5.62
CA LEU A 28 -0.82 0.85 6.06
C LEU A 28 -1.99 0.34 5.23
N ILE A 29 -2.96 1.19 4.91
CA ILE A 29 -4.11 0.83 4.08
C ILE A 29 -3.61 0.29 2.75
N THR A 30 -2.68 0.97 2.10
CA THR A 30 -2.30 0.64 0.73
C THR A 30 -1.21 -0.42 0.61
N MET A 31 -0.25 -0.45 1.52
CA MET A 31 0.84 -1.44 1.48
C MET A 31 0.48 -2.75 2.17
N VAL A 32 -0.50 -2.76 3.06
CA VAL A 32 -0.83 -3.95 3.88
C VAL A 32 -2.28 -4.36 3.68
N TYR A 33 -3.25 -3.50 3.98
CA TYR A 33 -4.65 -3.92 3.96
C TYR A 33 -5.16 -4.19 2.54
N THR A 34 -4.87 -3.31 1.58
CA THR A 34 -5.28 -3.47 0.17
C THR A 34 -4.79 -4.79 -0.44
N PRO A 35 -3.49 -5.13 -0.41
CA PRO A 35 -3.04 -6.40 -1.00
C PRO A 35 -3.60 -7.62 -0.27
N ILE A 36 -3.80 -7.56 1.05
CA ILE A 36 -4.42 -8.66 1.81
C ILE A 36 -5.88 -8.86 1.40
N ILE A 37 -6.66 -7.77 1.32
CA ILE A 37 -8.07 -7.83 0.94
C ILE A 37 -8.20 -8.32 -0.51
N ILE A 38 -7.38 -7.80 -1.41
CA ILE A 38 -7.37 -8.23 -2.81
C ILE A 38 -7.01 -9.72 -2.92
N ALA A 39 -5.98 -10.19 -2.22
CA ALA A 39 -5.66 -11.61 -2.18
C ALA A 39 -6.83 -12.45 -1.66
N LEU A 40 -7.44 -12.07 -0.54
CA LEU A 40 -8.57 -12.81 0.04
C LEU A 40 -9.80 -12.88 -0.88
N VAL A 41 -10.06 -11.82 -1.64
CA VAL A 41 -11.21 -11.77 -2.57
C VAL A 41 -10.91 -12.53 -3.86
N PHE A 42 -9.71 -12.38 -4.43
CA PHE A 42 -9.38 -12.91 -5.74
C PHE A 42 -8.79 -14.33 -5.71
N THR A 43 -8.29 -14.82 -4.57
CA THR A 43 -7.83 -16.21 -4.44
C THR A 43 -8.98 -17.22 -4.63
N PRO A 44 -10.17 -17.05 -4.02
CA PRO A 44 -11.31 -17.92 -4.31
C PRO A 44 -11.72 -17.87 -5.78
N LEU A 45 -11.74 -16.68 -6.38
CA LEU A 45 -12.06 -16.50 -7.81
C LEU A 45 -11.09 -17.26 -8.71
N MET A 46 -9.79 -17.26 -8.39
CA MET A 46 -8.79 -18.04 -9.10
C MET A 46 -8.97 -19.55 -8.86
N PHE A 47 -9.29 -19.97 -7.63
CA PHE A 47 -9.48 -21.38 -7.28
C PHE A 47 -10.68 -22.02 -7.99
N PHE A 48 -11.76 -21.25 -8.20
CA PHE A 48 -12.91 -21.69 -9.00
C PHE A 48 -12.72 -21.50 -10.52
N GLU A 49 -11.50 -21.18 -10.97
CA GLU A 49 -11.14 -20.95 -12.37
C GLU A 49 -11.99 -19.86 -13.07
N ILE A 50 -12.59 -18.95 -12.29
CA ILE A 50 -13.37 -17.82 -12.82
C ILE A 50 -12.44 -16.79 -13.47
N ILE A 51 -11.21 -16.67 -12.96
CA ILE A 51 -10.17 -15.80 -13.51
C ILE A 51 -8.92 -16.62 -13.86
N PRO A 52 -8.20 -16.28 -14.94
CA PRO A 52 -6.90 -16.88 -15.23
C PRO A 52 -5.86 -16.58 -14.13
N SER A 53 -4.95 -17.52 -13.89
CA SER A 53 -3.83 -17.37 -12.95
C SER A 53 -2.94 -16.14 -13.26
N SER A 54 -2.71 -15.88 -14.55
CA SER A 54 -1.95 -14.70 -15.01
C SER A 54 -2.63 -13.39 -14.62
N TRP A 55 -3.97 -13.33 -14.68
CA TRP A 55 -4.74 -12.16 -14.25
C TRP A 55 -4.67 -11.99 -12.74
N PHE A 56 -4.74 -13.08 -11.97
CA PHE A 56 -4.55 -13.03 -10.53
C PHE A 56 -3.18 -12.44 -10.16
N ALA A 57 -2.09 -12.91 -10.78
CA ALA A 57 -0.74 -12.38 -10.55
C ALA A 57 -0.64 -10.87 -10.83
N VAL A 58 -1.21 -10.41 -11.95
CA VAL A 58 -1.25 -8.98 -12.29
C VAL A 58 -2.06 -8.18 -11.27
N ILE A 59 -3.20 -8.70 -10.80
CA ILE A 59 -4.04 -8.04 -9.79
C ILE A 59 -3.29 -7.89 -8.47
N ILE A 60 -2.57 -8.93 -8.02
CA ILE A 60 -1.75 -8.86 -6.81
C ILE A 60 -0.64 -7.82 -6.94
N ILE A 61 0.08 -7.78 -8.06
CA ILE A 61 1.13 -6.77 -8.29
C ILE A 61 0.54 -5.36 -8.24
N ASN A 62 -0.59 -5.12 -8.91
CA ASN A 62 -1.24 -3.82 -8.94
C ASN A 62 -1.74 -3.36 -7.56
N SER A 63 -2.12 -4.31 -6.69
CA SER A 63 -2.60 -3.98 -5.34
C SER A 63 -1.51 -3.40 -4.41
N ILE A 64 -0.23 -3.53 -4.78
CA ILE A 64 0.93 -3.07 -4.00
C ILE A 64 1.49 -1.75 -4.57
N LEU A 65 1.02 -1.30 -5.74
CA LEU A 65 1.54 -0.09 -6.38
C LEU A 65 1.27 1.18 -5.54
N PRO A 66 2.17 2.18 -5.61
CA PRO A 66 2.07 3.36 -4.76
C PRO A 66 0.90 4.27 -5.18
N ILE A 67 0.33 4.99 -4.21
CA ILE A 67 -0.87 5.85 -4.36
C ILE A 67 -0.56 7.22 -5.01
N THR A 68 0.28 7.24 -6.04
CA THR A 68 0.84 8.49 -6.60
C THR A 68 -0.21 9.45 -7.14
N SER A 69 -1.24 8.96 -7.83
CA SER A 69 -2.26 9.82 -8.46
C SER A 69 -3.35 10.31 -7.49
N THR A 70 -3.86 9.44 -6.61
CA THR A 70 -4.95 9.79 -5.68
C THR A 70 -4.55 10.92 -4.73
N ASN A 71 -3.27 11.00 -4.36
CA ASN A 71 -2.78 12.06 -3.48
C ASN A 71 -2.84 13.46 -4.10
N MET A 72 -2.61 13.60 -5.40
CA MET A 72 -2.74 14.89 -6.10
C MET A 72 -4.22 15.31 -6.20
N PHE A 73 -5.14 14.34 -6.32
CA PHE A 73 -6.58 14.58 -6.28
C PHE A 73 -7.10 14.95 -4.89
N LEU A 74 -6.44 14.54 -3.80
CA LEU A 74 -6.88 14.81 -2.43
C LEU A 74 -6.49 16.20 -1.91
N VAL A 75 -5.51 16.86 -2.54
CA VAL A 75 -5.10 18.24 -2.23
C VAL A 75 -6.25 19.26 -2.30
N PRO A 76 -7.12 19.29 -3.33
CA PRO A 76 -8.27 20.19 -3.38
C PRO A 76 -9.36 19.89 -2.33
N TYR A 77 -9.37 18.70 -1.71
CA TYR A 77 -10.33 18.35 -0.64
C TYR A 77 -9.90 18.83 0.76
N GLY A 78 -8.87 19.68 0.85
CA GLY A 78 -8.41 20.24 2.13
C GLY A 78 -7.54 19.30 2.97
N LEU A 79 -7.13 18.15 2.42
CA LEU A 79 -6.18 17.23 3.06
C LEU A 79 -4.76 17.81 3.10
N ASN A 80 -4.05 17.56 4.20
CA ASN A 80 -2.73 18.15 4.43
C ASN A 80 -1.71 17.66 3.40
N ARG A 81 -1.17 18.59 2.60
CA ARG A 81 -0.18 18.32 1.54
C ARG A 81 1.07 17.60 2.06
N LYS A 82 1.52 17.90 3.28
CA LYS A 82 2.76 17.31 3.85
C LYS A 82 2.58 15.83 4.22
N GLY A 83 1.53 15.49 4.97
CA GLY A 83 1.26 14.10 5.37
C GLY A 83 0.99 13.20 4.16
N THR A 84 0.29 13.74 3.17
CA THR A 84 0.01 13.13 1.88
C THR A 84 1.30 12.90 1.08
N ALA A 85 2.14 13.92 0.89
CA ALA A 85 3.43 13.77 0.21
C ALA A 85 4.32 12.70 0.86
N LEU A 86 4.39 12.72 2.20
CA LEU A 86 5.13 11.74 2.98
C LEU A 86 4.63 10.31 2.71
N SER A 87 3.31 10.09 2.74
CA SER A 87 2.73 8.78 2.41
C SER A 87 3.10 8.28 1.01
N VAL A 88 3.14 9.15 0.01
CA VAL A 88 3.52 8.75 -1.35
C VAL A 88 5.00 8.41 -1.44
N THR A 89 5.87 9.22 -0.84
CA THR A 89 7.31 8.92 -0.82
C THR A 89 7.56 7.56 -0.19
N TRP A 90 6.95 7.30 0.98
CA TRP A 90 7.16 6.03 1.68
C TRP A 90 6.55 4.82 0.98
N THR A 91 5.34 4.94 0.45
CA THR A 91 4.74 3.85 -0.35
C THR A 91 5.58 3.55 -1.59
N THR A 92 6.13 4.57 -2.26
CA THR A 92 6.99 4.39 -3.44
C THR A 92 8.32 3.69 -3.10
N VAL A 93 8.99 4.14 -2.03
CA VAL A 93 10.27 3.57 -1.57
C VAL A 93 10.13 2.09 -1.22
N VAL A 94 8.98 1.68 -0.67
CA VAL A 94 8.75 0.28 -0.30
C VAL A 94 8.19 -0.53 -1.48
N SER A 95 7.24 0.04 -2.23
CA SER A 95 6.55 -0.65 -3.31
C SER A 95 7.46 -0.99 -4.48
N ILE A 96 8.34 -0.08 -4.92
CA ILE A 96 9.19 -0.32 -6.09
C ILE A 96 10.11 -1.54 -5.90
N PRO A 97 10.93 -1.63 -4.82
CA PRO A 97 11.74 -2.82 -4.58
C PRO A 97 10.90 -4.08 -4.40
N LEU A 98 9.76 -3.97 -3.71
CA LEU A 98 8.87 -5.09 -3.46
C LEU A 98 8.29 -5.65 -4.77
N VAL A 99 7.83 -4.79 -5.67
CA VAL A 99 7.33 -5.15 -7.01
C VAL A 99 8.43 -5.79 -7.86
N LEU A 100 9.66 -5.25 -7.84
CA LEU A 100 10.79 -5.83 -8.58
C LEU A 100 11.13 -7.26 -8.14
N VAL A 101 10.89 -7.60 -6.86
CA VAL A 101 11.06 -8.96 -6.35
C VAL A 101 9.83 -9.83 -6.63
N LEU A 102 8.62 -9.27 -6.55
CA LEU A 102 7.37 -10.01 -6.76
C LEU A 102 7.16 -10.44 -8.21
N ILE A 103 7.56 -9.62 -9.19
CA ILE A 103 7.41 -9.96 -10.62
C ILE A 103 8.07 -11.30 -10.97
N PRO A 104 9.37 -11.53 -10.72
CA PRO A 104 10.00 -12.79 -11.06
C PRO A 104 9.42 -13.96 -10.26
N VAL A 105 9.08 -13.77 -8.97
CA VAL A 105 8.46 -14.81 -8.15
C VAL A 105 7.11 -15.24 -8.76
N LEU A 106 6.23 -14.29 -9.05
CA LEU A 106 4.92 -14.58 -9.61
C LEU A 106 5.03 -15.15 -11.03
N SER A 107 6.00 -14.71 -11.84
CA SER A 107 6.26 -15.28 -13.16
C SER A 107 6.75 -16.72 -13.14
N THR A 108 7.31 -17.20 -12.03
CA THR A 108 7.70 -18.62 -11.89
C THR A 108 6.57 -19.50 -11.35
N VAL A 109 5.64 -18.92 -10.61
CA VAL A 109 4.55 -19.64 -9.95
C VAL A 109 3.30 -19.73 -10.84
N PHE A 110 3.04 -18.71 -11.66
CA PHE A 110 1.86 -18.57 -12.51
C PHE A 110 2.22 -18.46 -13.99
#